data_AF-A0A5K1GCR2-F1
#
_entry.id   AF-A0A5K1GCR2-F1
#
_cell.length_a   1.000
_cell.length_b   1.000
_cell.length_c   1.000
_cell.angle_alpha   90.00
_cell.angle_beta   90.00
_cell.angle_gamma   90.00
#
_symmetry.space_group_name_H-M   'P 1'
#
loop_
_entity.id
_entity.type
_entity.pdbx_description
1 polymer ?
#
loop_
_entity_poly.entity_id
_entity_poly.type
_entity_poly.pdbx_seq_one_letter_code
_entity_poly.pdbx_strand_id
1 'polypeptide(L)' 'VWASLLLYRQILDSIEANDYDNFTKRAYVKKSRKLLSLPLAYVRAMGGPSKHLSLGKVYM' A
#
# COMPACT_ATOMS: atom_id res chain seq x y z
N VAL A 1 -5.59 6.67 5.87
CA VAL A 1 -5.92 5.22 5.81
C VAL A 1 -5.02 4.54 4.78
N TRP A 2 -3.94 3.85 5.18
CA TRP A 2 -2.93 3.29 4.26
C TRP A 2 -2.87 1.76 4.25
N ALA A 3 -3.10 1.11 5.40
CA ALA A 3 -3.07 -0.35 5.49
C ALA A 3 -4.11 -1.02 4.59
N SER A 4 -5.35 -0.52 4.60
CA SER A 4 -6.44 -1.02 3.75
C SER A 4 -6.12 -0.88 2.27
N LEU A 5 -5.50 0.23 1.85
CA LEU A 5 -5.09 0.48 0.47
C LEU A 5 -3.99 -0.49 0.03
N LEU A 6 -2.99 -0.73 0.89
CA LEU A 6 -1.89 -1.66 0.62
C LEU A 6 -2.41 -3.09 0.47
N LEU A 7 -3.35 -3.51 1.32
CA LEU A 7 -4.02 -4.80 1.22
C LEU A 7 -4.82 -4.94 -0.07
N TYR A 8 -5.54 -3.89 -0.48
CA TYR A 8 -6.31 -3.89 -1.72
C TYR A 8 -5.41 -4.07 -2.95
N ARG A 9 -4.27 -3.40 -2.97
CA ARG A 9 -3.28 -3.54 -4.05
C ARG A 9 -2.69 -4.95 -4.13
N GLN A 10 -2.41 -5.57 -2.98
CA GLN A 10 -1.95 -6.96 -2.96
C GLN A 10 -2.99 -7.95 -3.53
N ILE A 11 -4.29 -7.66 -3.36
CA ILE A 11 -5.37 -8.47 -3.93
C ILE A 11 -5.40 -8.30 -5.45
N LEU A 12 -5.30 -7.07 -5.95
CA LEU A 12 -5.24 -6.80 -7.40
C LEU A 12 -4.04 -7.49 -8.06
N ASP A 13 -2.84 -7.38 -7.48
CA ASP A 13 -1.64 -8.08 -7.96
C ASP A 13 -1.86 -9.60 -8.01
N SER A 14 -2.58 -10.17 -7.02
CA SER A 14 -2.85 -11.61 -6.97
C SER A 14 -3.87 -12.08 -8.01
N ILE A 15 -4.78 -11.20 -8.43
CA ILE A 15 -5.75 -11.47 -9.50
C ILE A 15 -5.06 -11.44 -10.86
N GLU A 16 -4.19 -10.44 -11.09
CA GLU A 16 -3.41 -10.30 -12.32
C GLU A 16 -2.42 -11.46 -12.49
N ALA A 17 -1.70 -11.84 -11.43
CA ALA A 17 -0.80 -13.01 -11.46
C ALA A 17 -1.52 -14.36 -11.63
N ASN A 18 -2.84 -14.39 -11.40
CA ASN A 18 -3.70 -15.55 -11.64
C ASN A 18 -4.39 -15.48 -13.01
N ASP A 19 -3.96 -14.57 -13.89
CA ASP A 19 -4.51 -14.37 -15.24
C ASP A 19 -6.03 -14.17 -15.26
N TYR A 20 -6.55 -13.52 -14.20
CA TYR A 20 -7.98 -13.28 -13.99
C TYR A 20 -8.89 -14.52 -13.90
N ASP A 21 -8.32 -15.73 -13.84
CA ASP A 21 -9.05 -17.00 -13.75
C ASP A 21 -9.55 -17.27 -12.32
N ASN A 22 -10.50 -16.46 -11.87
CA ASN A 22 -11.09 -16.58 -10.53
C ASN A 22 -12.20 -17.63 -10.45
N PHE A 23 -12.67 -18.11 -11.61
CA PHE A 23 -13.76 -19.08 -11.70
C PHE A 23 -13.27 -20.51 -11.48
N THR A 24 -12.03 -20.83 -11.85
CA THR A 24 -11.46 -22.16 -11.58
C THR A 24 -10.35 -22.12 -10.52
N LYS A 25 -9.68 -20.97 -10.33
CA LYS A 25 -8.57 -20.85 -9.39
C LYS A 25 -8.65 -19.57 -8.57
N ARG A 26 -8.94 -19.70 -7.28
CA ARG A 26 -9.05 -18.52 -6.41
C ARG A 26 -7.69 -17.83 -6.25
N ALA A 27 -7.64 -16.51 -6.51
CA ALA A 27 -6.48 -15.70 -6.20
C ALA A 27 -6.27 -15.62 -4.67
N TYR A 28 -5.12 -16.09 -4.20
CA TYR A 28 -4.76 -16.07 -2.78
C TYR A 28 -3.59 -15.13 -2.51
N VAL A 29 -3.82 -14.12 -1.66
CA VAL A 29 -2.74 -13.36 -1.04
C VAL A 29 -2.13 -14.19 0.10
N LYS A 30 -0.83 -14.53 -0.01
CA LYS A 30 -0.09 -15.30 1.01
C LYS A 30 -0.22 -14.66 2.40
N LYS A 31 -0.44 -15.46 3.45
CA LYS A 31 -0.62 -14.96 4.83
C LYS A 31 0.57 -14.13 5.33
N SER A 32 1.79 -14.48 4.94
CA SER A 32 3.00 -13.71 5.25
C SER A 32 2.96 -12.27 4.69
N ARG A 33 2.45 -12.07 3.47
CA ARG A 33 2.27 -10.74 2.86
C ARG A 33 1.24 -9.88 3.60
N LYS A 34 0.20 -10.51 4.17
CA LYS A 34 -0.81 -9.83 5.01
C LYS A 34 -0.28 -9.46 6.40
N LEU A 35 0.59 -10.28 6.99
CA LEU A 35 1.21 -9.95 8.28
C LEU A 35 2.22 -8.81 8.15
N LEU A 36 3.01 -8.80 7.07
CA LEU A 36 3.98 -7.74 6.80
C LEU A 36 3.34 -6.42 6.36
N SER A 37 2.08 -6.42 5.91
CA SER A 37 1.42 -5.19 5.44
C SER A 37 1.17 -4.19 6.56
N LEU A 38 0.93 -4.65 7.79
CA LEU A 38 0.69 -3.78 8.94
C LEU A 38 1.92 -2.93 9.32
N PRO A 39 3.09 -3.53 9.62
CA PRO A 39 4.29 -2.77 9.96
C PRO A 39 4.79 -1.92 8.78
N LEU A 40 4.66 -2.39 7.54
CA LEU A 40 5.06 -1.63 6.36
C LEU A 40 4.18 -0.39 6.15
N ALA A 41 2.87 -0.51 6.37
CA ALA A 41 1.95 0.62 6.33
C ALA A 41 2.24 1.63 7.45
N TYR A 42 2.64 1.16 8.64
CA TYR A 42 3.03 2.01 9.76
C TYR A 42 4.30 2.82 9.46
N VAL A 43 5.35 2.16 8.97
CA VAL A 43 6.61 2.85 8.55
C VAL A 43 6.33 3.91 7.48
N ARG A 44 5.51 3.57 6.47
CA ARG A 44 5.11 4.54 5.43
C ARG A 44 4.27 5.69 5.97
N ALA A 45 3.39 5.45 6.93
CA ALA A 45 2.58 6.49 7.54
C ALA A 45 3.42 7.43 8.44
N MET A 46 4.46 6.90 9.09
CA MET A 46 5.38 7.70 9.91
C MET A 46 6.29 8.61 9.09
N GLY A 47 6.69 8.19 7.89
CA GLY A 47 7.39 9.05 6.92
C GLY A 47 6.46 10.08 6.26
N GLY A 48 5.58 10.70 7.05
CA GLY A 48 4.47 11.56 6.61
C GLY A 48 4.88 12.58 5.53
N PRO A 49 3.90 13.10 4.76
CA PRO A 49 4.19 13.95 3.62
C PRO A 49 5.13 15.07 4.07
N SER A 50 6.32 15.09 3.48
CA SER A 50 7.31 16.13 3.74
C SER A 50 6.58 17.45 3.53
N LYS A 51 6.28 18.15 4.63
CA LYS A 51 5.76 19.51 4.54
C LYS A 51 6.89 20.26 3.85
N HIS A 52 6.74 20.54 2.56
CA HIS A 52 7.62 21.47 1.89
C HIS A 52 7.61 22.74 2.74
N LEU A 53 8.70 22.93 3.48
CA LEU A 53 8.89 24.04 4.41
C LEU A 53 9.02 25.29 3.53
N SER A 54 7.89 25.86 3.13
CA SER A 54 7.84 27.22 2.60
C SER A 54 7.94 28.16 3.80
N LEU A 55 9.15 28.31 4.32
CA LEU A 55 9.46 29.27 5.38
C LEU A 55 10.36 30.37 4.80
N GLY A 56 9.73 31.52 4.49
CA GLY A 56 10.33 32.85 4.67
C GLY A 56 11.33 33.36 3.64
N LYS A 57 10.93 33.59 2.38
CA LYS A 57 11.81 34.30 1.43
C LYS A 57 11.15 35.24 0.39
N VAL A 58 9.89 35.62 0.53
CA VAL A 58 9.19 36.40 -0.54
C VAL A 58 8.56 37.72 -0.09
N TYR A 59 8.75 38.17 1.15
CA TYR A 59 8.35 39.54 1.52
C TYR A 59 9.45 40.20 2.34
N MET A 60 10.59 40.38 1.68
CA MET A 60 11.43 41.57 1.83
C MET A 60 10.97 42.59 0.79
#